data_AF-A0A3B7L2G3-F1
#
_entry.id   AF-A0A3B7L2G3-F1
#
_cell.length_a   1.000
_cell.length_b   1.000
_cell.length_c   1.000
_cell.angle_alpha   90.00
_cell.angle_beta   90.00
_cell.angle_gamma   90.00
#
_symmetry.space_group_name_H-M   'P 1'
#
loop_
_entity.id
_entity.type
_entity.pdbx_description
1 polymer ?
#
loop_
_entity_poly.entity_id
_entity_poly.type
_entity_poly.pdbx_seq_one_letter_code
_entity_poly.pdbx_strand_id
1 'polypeptide(L)'
;MKIILKEYLASLKERGDLDKSVLPNLLSEIGLRVLNTPMIGTRQNGVDIAAVGQVKGEDEQRYLYLFCIKAGNVTRRDWEVSEQSVRPELNEIKDVYLRSNVAQEHAELPIKICLCCGGELEETVLMNWAGYTEQNKTDKISYELWNGDRLADLMMRCLLARELLDEEPRRNFQKAVAMVNEPNACYEYTRAFLGNLLLEEQTSQKNELLRLRQSYICLHAVIAWAIEANNLESTYKVSELGMLFCWNAIRKRLPKKKPTKHDNALMFVLDQFLKLYLTTSEMYLSKTAYAHGGRLHALSVAVRSRESVDVNLAMFELLGRLAIRGIWTDHFSKSLSGANPGLLKSLAESTDRTLDTMVLLISNNPTLSSPIRDDHMIEIALVMYLAQLTQKEIRFLPWLRAISDKTTFALVTNTKYPTCLHDYADLLSHPVSAEQSYRDEACAGSVLYPYIFFWMQYVADVKEIAEFTERLERQIPNCTHQAWFPDEDSDDLIWHGETYHGICVTDVSPHNGHEALAGTLNKAMETCTAITDVSAVRKGLIPMFLTACRHYRLPVPPSFWFVRTQE
;
A
#
# COMPACT_ATOMS: atom_id res chain seq x y z
N MET A 1 19.66 11.09 -14.61
CA MET A 1 18.25 10.66 -14.74
C MET A 1 18.08 9.59 -15.82
N LYS A 2 18.48 9.81 -17.09
CA LYS A 2 18.40 8.74 -18.13
C LYS A 2 19.08 7.42 -17.70
N ILE A 3 20.27 7.47 -17.11
CA ILE A 3 20.97 6.28 -16.59
C ILE A 3 20.12 5.53 -15.55
N ILE A 4 19.63 6.23 -14.53
CA ILE A 4 18.74 5.66 -13.50
C ILE A 4 17.52 4.98 -14.13
N LEU A 5 16.92 5.58 -15.16
CA LEU A 5 15.77 5.01 -15.87
C LEU A 5 16.15 3.78 -16.70
N LYS A 6 17.31 3.77 -17.35
CA LYS A 6 17.80 2.59 -18.09
C LYS A 6 18.04 1.41 -17.14
N GLU A 7 18.71 1.65 -16.02
CA GLU A 7 18.97 0.63 -14.99
C GLU A 7 17.65 0.12 -14.40
N TYR A 8 16.73 1.03 -14.07
CA TYR A 8 15.37 0.70 -13.65
C TYR A 8 14.65 -0.19 -14.68
N LEU A 9 14.63 0.20 -15.96
CA LEU A 9 13.95 -0.57 -17.01
C LEU A 9 14.58 -1.95 -17.19
N ALA A 10 15.91 -2.04 -17.11
CA ALA A 10 16.63 -3.30 -17.21
C ALA A 10 16.35 -4.24 -16.03
N SER A 11 16.03 -3.70 -14.86
CA SER A 11 15.70 -4.49 -13.65
C SER A 11 14.27 -5.05 -13.66
N LEU A 12 13.39 -4.61 -14.57
CA LEU A 12 11.99 -5.00 -14.58
C LEU A 12 11.78 -6.42 -15.12
N LYS A 13 10.83 -7.13 -14.51
CA LYS A 13 10.31 -8.38 -15.09
C LYS A 13 9.36 -8.06 -16.23
N GLU A 14 9.20 -9.03 -17.13
CA GLU A 14 8.28 -8.93 -18.27
C GLU A 14 6.83 -8.76 -17.77
N ARG A 15 6.36 -9.76 -17.01
CA ARG A 15 5.00 -9.80 -16.46
C ARG A 15 4.90 -9.09 -15.12
N GLY A 16 3.93 -8.20 -14.99
CA GLY A 16 3.62 -7.45 -13.78
C GLY A 16 4.29 -6.08 -13.74
N ASP A 17 5.53 -5.98 -14.23
CA ASP A 17 6.30 -4.73 -14.16
C ASP A 17 6.27 -4.00 -15.50
N LEU A 18 6.99 -4.50 -16.53
CA LEU A 18 7.13 -3.78 -17.79
C LEU A 18 5.81 -3.73 -18.58
N ASP A 19 5.09 -4.86 -18.68
CA ASP A 19 3.84 -5.00 -19.46
C ASP A 19 2.62 -4.30 -18.83
N LYS A 20 2.55 -4.21 -17.50
CA LYS A 20 1.36 -3.74 -16.77
C LYS A 20 1.57 -2.42 -16.06
N SER A 21 2.75 -2.21 -15.49
CA SER A 21 3.03 -1.05 -14.64
C SER A 21 3.62 0.11 -15.45
N VAL A 22 4.59 -0.16 -16.32
CA VAL A 22 5.36 0.91 -16.98
C VAL A 22 4.82 1.25 -18.37
N LEU A 23 4.76 0.28 -19.28
CA LEU A 23 4.43 0.55 -20.68
C LEU A 23 3.04 1.16 -20.86
N PRO A 24 1.95 0.67 -20.24
CA PRO A 24 0.63 1.25 -20.46
C PRO A 24 0.56 2.75 -20.14
N ASN A 25 1.25 3.17 -19.07
CA ASN A 25 1.35 4.57 -18.67
C ASN A 25 2.20 5.38 -19.65
N LEU A 26 3.36 4.87 -20.07
CA LEU A 26 4.22 5.53 -21.05
C LEU A 26 3.53 5.66 -22.43
N LEU A 27 2.98 4.56 -22.96
CA LEU A 27 2.28 4.52 -24.25
C LEU A 27 1.14 5.53 -24.29
N SER A 28 0.37 5.63 -23.20
CA SER A 28 -0.71 6.61 -23.06
C SER A 28 -0.22 8.06 -23.15
N GLU A 29 0.94 8.37 -22.56
CA GLU A 29 1.49 9.74 -22.58
C GLU A 29 2.14 10.11 -23.91
N ILE A 30 2.74 9.15 -24.62
CA ILE A 30 3.36 9.40 -25.93
C ILE A 30 2.34 9.49 -27.08
N GLY A 31 1.05 9.31 -26.81
CA GLY A 31 -0.03 9.51 -27.80
C GLY A 31 -0.72 8.24 -28.29
N LEU A 32 -0.49 7.09 -27.64
CA LEU A 32 -1.09 5.81 -28.00
C LEU A 32 -2.25 5.46 -27.07
N ARG A 33 -3.35 4.94 -27.64
CA ARG A 33 -4.46 4.35 -26.88
C ARG A 33 -4.23 2.86 -26.73
N VAL A 34 -3.94 2.41 -25.51
CA VAL A 34 -3.86 0.98 -25.18
C VAL A 34 -5.24 0.34 -25.36
N LEU A 35 -5.31 -0.73 -26.17
CA LEU A 35 -6.55 -1.44 -26.50
C LEU A 35 -6.80 -2.62 -25.57
N ASN A 36 -5.74 -3.36 -25.26
CA ASN A 36 -5.77 -4.48 -24.35
C ASN A 36 -4.49 -4.50 -23.51
N THR A 37 -4.62 -5.02 -22.30
CA THR A 37 -3.51 -5.38 -21.42
C THR A 37 -3.65 -6.85 -21.07
N PRO A 38 -2.54 -7.58 -20.86
CA PRO A 38 -2.56 -9.03 -20.78
C PRO A 38 -3.36 -9.53 -19.56
N MET A 39 -4.38 -10.37 -19.81
CA MET A 39 -5.15 -11.07 -18.78
C MET A 39 -4.55 -12.45 -18.48
N ILE A 40 -4.62 -12.89 -17.21
CA ILE A 40 -4.12 -14.20 -16.77
C ILE A 40 -5.03 -15.31 -17.34
N GLY A 41 -4.44 -16.31 -18.00
CA GLY A 41 -5.13 -17.52 -18.46
C GLY A 41 -5.73 -17.46 -19.87
N THR A 42 -5.64 -16.33 -20.57
CA THR A 42 -6.05 -16.20 -21.97
C THR A 42 -4.86 -16.30 -22.92
N ARG A 43 -5.00 -17.01 -24.04
CA ARG A 43 -3.99 -17.06 -25.11
C ARG A 43 -3.80 -15.66 -25.70
N GLN A 44 -2.56 -15.17 -25.68
CA GLN A 44 -2.21 -13.79 -26.08
C GLN A 44 -1.72 -13.69 -27.54
N ASN A 45 -1.61 -14.83 -28.23
CA ASN A 45 -1.25 -14.92 -29.65
C ASN A 45 0.01 -14.08 -30.00
N GLY A 46 1.03 -14.15 -29.14
CA GLY A 46 2.27 -13.38 -29.25
C GLY A 46 2.20 -11.87 -28.96
N VAL A 47 1.02 -11.30 -28.67
CA VAL A 47 0.87 -9.86 -28.36
C VAL A 47 0.62 -9.65 -26.87
N ASP A 48 1.57 -9.02 -26.19
CA ASP A 48 1.42 -8.62 -24.79
C ASP A 48 0.57 -7.36 -24.66
N ILE A 49 0.85 -6.34 -25.50
CA ILE A 49 0.08 -5.08 -25.53
C ILE A 49 -0.24 -4.71 -26.97
N ALA A 50 -1.51 -4.43 -27.26
CA ALA A 50 -1.92 -3.74 -28.48
C ALA A 50 -2.29 -2.28 -28.18
N ALA A 51 -1.81 -1.35 -28.99
CA ALA A 51 -2.14 0.07 -28.87
C ALA A 51 -2.37 0.70 -30.24
N VAL A 52 -3.19 1.74 -30.30
CA VAL A 52 -3.46 2.48 -31.55
C VAL A 52 -3.26 3.96 -31.32
N GLY A 53 -2.56 4.62 -32.22
CA GLY A 53 -2.35 6.06 -32.14
C GLY A 53 -1.20 6.54 -33.01
N GLN A 54 -0.65 7.67 -32.62
CA GLN A 54 0.49 8.31 -33.27
C GLN A 54 1.46 8.71 -32.15
N VAL A 55 2.69 8.19 -32.21
CA VAL A 55 3.76 8.61 -31.30
C VAL A 55 4.09 10.07 -31.61
N LYS A 56 3.89 10.93 -30.62
CA LYS A 56 4.06 12.39 -30.74
C LYS A 56 5.47 12.73 -31.22
N GLY A 57 5.54 13.39 -32.38
CA GLY A 57 6.80 13.87 -32.94
C GLY A 57 7.66 12.80 -33.64
N GLU A 58 7.20 11.55 -33.74
CA GLU A 58 7.90 10.47 -34.47
C GLU A 58 7.07 9.97 -35.66
N ASP A 59 5.77 9.75 -35.47
CA ASP A 59 4.91 9.21 -36.52
C ASP A 59 4.28 10.29 -37.38
N GLU A 60 4.10 10.01 -38.67
CA GLU A 60 3.39 10.88 -39.63
C GLU A 60 1.89 10.57 -39.74
N GLN A 61 1.46 9.39 -39.30
CA GLN A 61 0.09 8.90 -39.38
C GLN A 61 -0.23 7.97 -38.21
N ARG A 62 -1.48 7.48 -38.14
CA ARG A 62 -1.90 6.54 -37.09
C ARG A 62 -1.46 5.11 -37.43
N TYR A 63 -0.96 4.39 -36.44
CA TYR A 63 -0.55 2.99 -36.54
C TYR A 63 -1.30 2.10 -35.54
N LEU A 64 -1.39 0.80 -35.87
CA LEU A 64 -1.65 -0.27 -34.91
C LEU A 64 -0.30 -0.82 -34.42
N TYR A 65 -0.01 -0.61 -33.15
CA TYR A 65 1.17 -1.13 -32.46
C TYR A 65 0.86 -2.45 -31.78
N LEU A 66 1.69 -3.46 -32.01
CA LEU A 66 1.63 -4.77 -31.38
C LEU A 66 2.97 -5.06 -30.69
N PHE A 67 2.98 -5.03 -29.37
CA PHE A 67 4.19 -5.22 -28.57
C PHE A 67 4.33 -6.69 -28.13
N CYS A 68 5.50 -7.26 -28.42
CA CYS A 68 6.05 -8.47 -27.81
C CYS A 68 7.13 -8.01 -26.82
N ILE A 69 6.97 -8.34 -25.54
CA ILE A 69 7.74 -7.79 -24.43
C ILE A 69 8.68 -8.86 -23.88
N LYS A 70 9.92 -8.48 -23.58
CA LYS A 70 10.90 -9.32 -22.88
C LYS A 70 11.57 -8.58 -21.73
N ALA A 71 11.91 -9.32 -20.68
CA ALA A 71 12.64 -8.78 -19.52
C ALA A 71 14.13 -8.57 -19.83
N GLY A 72 14.72 -7.51 -19.28
CA GLY A 72 16.18 -7.29 -19.34
C GLY A 72 16.77 -7.33 -20.76
N ASN A 73 17.98 -7.89 -20.87
CA ASN A 73 18.65 -8.06 -22.16
C ASN A 73 18.10 -9.28 -22.90
N VAL A 74 17.89 -9.14 -24.21
CA VAL A 74 17.49 -10.25 -25.07
C VAL A 74 18.74 -10.92 -25.61
N THR A 75 18.93 -12.17 -25.21
CA THR A 75 20.09 -12.99 -25.55
C THR A 75 19.74 -14.01 -26.63
N ARG A 76 20.74 -14.74 -27.15
CA ARG A 76 20.51 -15.82 -28.12
C ARG A 76 19.54 -16.90 -27.63
N ARG A 77 19.43 -17.11 -26.31
CA ARG A 77 18.50 -18.08 -25.72
C ARG A 77 17.05 -17.64 -25.82
N ASP A 78 16.81 -16.34 -25.83
CA ASP A 78 15.47 -15.76 -25.88
C ASP A 78 14.92 -15.69 -27.31
N TRP A 79 15.76 -15.97 -28.31
CA TRP A 79 15.39 -15.85 -29.72
C TRP A 79 14.43 -16.96 -30.19
N GLU A 80 14.73 -18.23 -29.92
CA GLU A 80 14.00 -19.36 -30.54
C GLU A 80 14.05 -20.67 -29.73
N VAL A 81 14.23 -20.63 -28.41
CA VAL A 81 14.37 -21.86 -27.61
C VAL A 81 13.02 -22.45 -27.20
N SER A 82 12.01 -21.62 -26.99
CA SER A 82 10.69 -22.02 -26.46
C SER A 82 9.56 -21.31 -27.20
N GLU A 83 8.32 -21.75 -26.97
CA GLU A 83 7.12 -21.08 -27.51
C GLU A 83 7.00 -19.61 -27.05
N GLN A 84 7.60 -19.26 -25.91
CA GLN A 84 7.65 -17.90 -25.35
C GLN A 84 8.92 -17.14 -25.76
N SER A 85 9.68 -17.66 -26.73
CA SER A 85 10.82 -16.95 -27.31
C SER A 85 10.34 -15.92 -28.33
N VAL A 86 11.20 -14.94 -28.61
CA VAL A 86 10.91 -13.80 -29.48
C VAL A 86 10.40 -14.24 -30.84
N ARG A 87 11.13 -15.09 -31.57
CA ARG A 87 10.75 -15.44 -32.94
C ARG A 87 9.42 -16.21 -33.01
N PRO A 88 9.16 -17.23 -32.16
CA PRO A 88 7.86 -17.87 -32.08
C PRO A 88 6.70 -16.91 -31.80
N GLU A 89 6.84 -15.98 -30.86
CA GLU A 89 5.81 -14.99 -30.55
C GLU A 89 5.55 -14.05 -31.74
N LEU A 90 6.60 -13.53 -32.39
CA LEU A 90 6.46 -12.70 -33.59
C LEU A 90 5.75 -13.44 -34.73
N ASN A 91 6.03 -14.73 -34.90
CA ASN A 91 5.31 -15.56 -35.86
C ASN A 91 3.84 -15.70 -35.48
N GLU A 92 3.53 -15.90 -34.20
CA GLU A 92 2.14 -16.01 -33.72
C GLU A 92 1.35 -14.71 -33.94
N ILE A 93 1.98 -13.54 -33.77
CA ILE A 93 1.37 -12.24 -34.10
C ILE A 93 0.93 -12.23 -35.57
N LYS A 94 1.83 -12.63 -36.47
CA LYS A 94 1.60 -12.61 -37.93
C LYS A 94 0.57 -13.65 -38.36
N ASP A 95 0.72 -14.87 -37.88
CA ASP A 95 -0.01 -16.03 -38.38
C ASP A 95 -1.40 -16.15 -37.72
N VAL A 96 -1.56 -15.62 -36.50
CA VAL A 96 -2.79 -15.72 -35.71
C VAL A 96 -3.36 -14.33 -35.42
N TYR A 97 -2.67 -13.50 -34.63
CA TYR A 97 -3.26 -12.27 -34.09
C TYR A 97 -3.79 -11.32 -35.18
N LEU A 98 -2.98 -11.07 -36.21
CA LEU A 98 -3.36 -10.18 -37.31
C LEU A 98 -4.56 -10.66 -38.12
N ARG A 99 -4.87 -11.97 -38.09
CA ARG A 99 -5.99 -12.55 -38.85
C ARG A 99 -7.27 -12.61 -38.03
N SER A 100 -7.18 -12.83 -36.72
CA SER A 100 -8.35 -13.13 -35.87
C SER A 100 -8.65 -12.11 -34.79
N ASN A 101 -7.71 -11.22 -34.43
CA ASN A 101 -7.81 -10.39 -33.23
C ASN A 101 -7.80 -8.88 -33.49
N VAL A 102 -7.57 -8.44 -34.73
CA VAL A 102 -7.63 -7.02 -35.10
C VAL A 102 -9.09 -6.61 -35.32
N ALA A 103 -9.58 -5.66 -34.52
CA ALA A 103 -10.92 -5.11 -34.68
C ALA A 103 -11.08 -4.43 -36.05
N GLN A 104 -12.27 -4.52 -36.63
CA GLN A 104 -12.55 -3.95 -37.96
C GLN A 104 -12.24 -2.45 -38.05
N GLU A 105 -12.41 -1.70 -36.95
CA GLU A 105 -12.06 -0.27 -36.86
C GLU A 105 -10.56 0.03 -36.99
N HIS A 106 -9.69 -0.98 -36.95
CA HIS A 106 -8.24 -0.87 -37.05
C HIS A 106 -7.66 -1.66 -38.22
N ALA A 107 -8.51 -2.33 -39.01
CA ALA A 107 -8.08 -3.21 -40.08
C ALA A 107 -7.29 -2.48 -41.17
N GLU A 108 -7.61 -1.22 -41.47
CA GLU A 108 -6.95 -0.43 -42.51
C GLU A 108 -5.67 0.30 -42.04
N LEU A 109 -5.36 0.26 -40.74
CA LEU A 109 -4.18 0.95 -40.23
C LEU A 109 -2.89 0.22 -40.64
N PRO A 110 -1.80 0.96 -40.93
CA PRO A 110 -0.47 0.37 -40.99
C PRO A 110 -0.06 -0.18 -39.61
N ILE A 111 0.73 -1.25 -39.62
CA ILE A 111 1.05 -2.06 -38.44
C ILE A 111 2.53 -1.92 -38.10
N LYS A 112 2.81 -1.69 -36.81
CA LYS A 112 4.15 -1.74 -36.22
C LYS A 112 4.19 -2.87 -35.20
N ILE A 113 4.96 -3.92 -35.49
CA ILE A 113 5.24 -5.01 -34.55
C ILE A 113 6.52 -4.66 -33.79
N CYS A 114 6.40 -4.45 -32.49
CA CYS A 114 7.47 -3.93 -31.66
C CYS A 114 8.01 -5.04 -30.75
N LEU A 115 9.30 -5.37 -30.88
CA LEU A 115 10.01 -6.09 -29.82
C LEU A 115 10.43 -5.07 -28.77
N CYS A 116 9.86 -5.19 -27.58
CA CYS A 116 10.11 -4.29 -26.47
C CYS A 116 10.90 -5.01 -25.37
N CYS A 117 12.01 -4.45 -24.93
CA CYS A 117 12.76 -5.01 -23.81
C CYS A 117 13.27 -3.93 -22.86
N GLY A 118 13.36 -4.28 -21.58
CA GLY A 118 13.86 -3.38 -20.55
C GLY A 118 15.35 -3.08 -20.66
N GLY A 119 16.13 -4.04 -21.18
CA GLY A 119 17.57 -3.91 -21.43
C GLY A 119 17.88 -3.68 -22.92
N GLU A 120 18.93 -4.34 -23.42
CA GLU A 120 19.39 -4.21 -24.81
C GLU A 120 19.30 -5.54 -25.56
N LEU A 121 19.27 -5.48 -26.89
CA LEU A 121 19.43 -6.66 -27.72
C LEU A 121 20.92 -6.96 -27.84
N GLU A 122 21.37 -8.13 -27.40
CA GLU A 122 22.77 -8.49 -27.51
C GLU A 122 23.23 -8.59 -28.95
N GLU A 123 24.51 -8.29 -29.21
CA GLU A 123 25.11 -8.40 -30.55
C GLU A 123 24.88 -9.76 -31.20
N THR A 124 24.82 -10.82 -30.39
CA THR A 124 24.58 -12.20 -30.84
C THR A 124 23.20 -12.41 -31.45
N VAL A 125 22.24 -11.50 -31.21
CA VAL A 125 20.85 -11.57 -31.68
C VAL A 125 20.55 -10.48 -32.71
N LEU A 126 21.33 -9.39 -32.75
CA LEU A 126 21.11 -8.28 -33.68
C LEU A 126 21.02 -8.73 -35.14
N MET A 127 21.89 -9.64 -35.58
CA MET A 127 21.84 -10.19 -36.94
C MET A 127 20.58 -11.02 -37.20
N ASN A 128 20.14 -11.80 -36.21
CA ASN A 128 18.92 -12.59 -36.30
C ASN A 128 17.68 -11.69 -36.40
N TRP A 129 17.63 -10.64 -35.58
CA TRP A 129 16.58 -9.62 -35.62
C TRP A 129 16.55 -8.90 -36.97
N ALA A 130 17.70 -8.42 -37.46
CA ALA A 130 17.79 -7.75 -38.76
C ALA A 130 17.33 -8.66 -39.91
N GLY A 131 17.81 -9.91 -39.93
CA GLY A 131 17.40 -10.89 -40.93
C GLY A 131 15.91 -11.22 -40.89
N TYR A 132 15.35 -11.41 -39.68
CA TYR A 132 13.92 -11.70 -39.53
C TYR A 132 13.05 -10.52 -39.95
N THR A 133 13.38 -9.32 -39.50
CA THR A 133 12.59 -8.11 -39.78
C THR A 133 12.58 -7.78 -41.27
N GLU A 134 13.73 -7.87 -41.95
CA GLU A 134 13.81 -7.64 -43.41
C GLU A 134 12.99 -8.67 -44.19
N GLN A 135 13.04 -9.95 -43.80
CA GLN A 135 12.30 -11.03 -44.48
C GLN A 135 10.78 -10.95 -44.28
N ASN A 136 10.31 -10.34 -43.20
CA ASN A 136 8.89 -10.35 -42.83
C ASN A 136 8.21 -8.98 -42.96
N LYS A 137 8.94 -7.93 -43.33
CA LYS A 137 8.39 -6.60 -43.59
C LYS A 137 7.54 -6.61 -44.86
N THR A 138 6.45 -5.84 -44.85
CA THR A 138 5.59 -5.62 -46.02
C THR A 138 5.22 -4.14 -46.11
N ASP A 139 4.50 -3.72 -47.15
CA ASP A 139 4.00 -2.34 -47.27
C ASP A 139 3.11 -1.94 -46.08
N LYS A 140 2.44 -2.90 -45.45
CA LYS A 140 1.54 -2.69 -44.31
C LYS A 140 2.18 -2.98 -42.96
N ILE A 141 3.14 -3.89 -42.89
CA ILE A 141 3.74 -4.37 -41.63
C ILE A 141 5.20 -3.96 -41.56
N SER A 142 5.54 -3.24 -40.50
CA SER A 142 6.90 -2.86 -40.16
C SER A 142 7.26 -3.38 -38.76
N TYR A 143 8.56 -3.52 -38.50
CA TYR A 143 9.08 -3.98 -37.22
C TYR A 143 9.93 -2.88 -36.58
N GLU A 144 9.83 -2.73 -35.26
CA GLU A 144 10.65 -1.79 -34.50
C GLU A 144 11.21 -2.45 -33.23
N LEU A 145 12.44 -2.05 -32.88
CA LEU A 145 13.04 -2.39 -31.59
C LEU A 145 12.80 -1.25 -30.60
N TRP A 146 12.24 -1.59 -29.45
CA TRP A 146 12.00 -0.69 -28.32
C TRP A 146 12.80 -1.18 -27.11
N ASN A 147 14.09 -0.87 -27.11
CA ASN A 147 15.00 -1.24 -26.02
C ASN A 147 14.94 -0.24 -24.84
N GLY A 148 15.62 -0.57 -23.74
CA GLY A 148 15.69 0.25 -22.54
C GLY A 148 16.18 1.68 -22.79
N ASP A 149 17.10 1.88 -23.74
CA ASP A 149 17.57 3.21 -24.09
C ASP A 149 16.47 4.08 -24.71
N ARG A 150 15.74 3.52 -25.69
CA ARG A 150 14.60 4.19 -26.33
C ARG A 150 13.47 4.46 -25.34
N LEU A 151 13.15 3.49 -24.49
CA LEU A 151 12.13 3.64 -23.45
C LEU A 151 12.51 4.75 -22.46
N ALA A 152 13.75 4.78 -21.99
CA ALA A 152 14.25 5.83 -21.11
C ALA A 152 14.18 7.22 -21.78
N ASP A 153 14.48 7.31 -23.08
CA ASP A 153 14.33 8.56 -23.83
C ASP A 153 12.88 9.01 -23.98
N LEU A 154 11.95 8.09 -24.22
CA LEU A 154 10.52 8.41 -24.27
C LEU A 154 10.03 8.88 -22.89
N MET A 155 10.45 8.23 -21.81
CA MET A 155 10.13 8.65 -20.44
C MET A 155 10.70 10.04 -20.14
N MET A 156 11.97 10.29 -20.48
CA MET A 156 12.60 11.60 -20.30
C MET A 156 11.89 12.71 -21.10
N ARG A 157 11.40 12.40 -22.30
CA ARG A 157 10.74 13.39 -23.19
C ARG A 157 9.27 13.64 -22.84
N CYS A 158 8.54 12.62 -22.39
CA CYS A 158 7.08 12.70 -22.28
C CYS A 158 6.54 12.59 -20.85
N LEU A 159 7.33 12.09 -19.92
CA LEU A 159 6.96 11.99 -18.51
C LEU A 159 7.83 12.88 -17.63
N LEU A 160 9.14 12.90 -17.83
CA LEU A 160 10.08 13.53 -16.90
C LEU A 160 10.82 14.71 -17.54
N ALA A 161 10.25 15.28 -18.60
CA ALA A 161 10.80 16.46 -19.26
C ALA A 161 10.89 17.63 -18.29
N ARG A 162 11.83 18.55 -18.52
CA ARG A 162 12.06 19.66 -17.59
C ARG A 162 10.86 20.58 -17.45
N GLU A 163 10.10 20.71 -18.52
CA GLU A 163 8.87 21.48 -18.61
C GLU A 163 7.68 20.76 -17.95
N LEU A 164 7.81 19.45 -17.70
CA LEU A 164 6.75 18.61 -17.16
C LEU A 164 6.97 18.20 -15.71
N LEU A 165 8.19 18.24 -15.19
CA LEU A 165 8.50 17.93 -13.79
C LEU A 165 9.42 19.02 -13.25
N ASP A 166 9.03 19.70 -12.18
CA ASP A 166 9.84 20.77 -11.64
C ASP A 166 11.15 20.26 -11.02
N GLU A 167 12.13 21.16 -10.87
CA GLU A 167 13.46 20.85 -10.31
C GLU A 167 13.37 20.17 -8.93
N GLU A 168 12.47 20.64 -8.08
CA GLU A 168 12.37 20.17 -6.71
C GLU A 168 11.80 18.75 -6.57
N PRO A 169 10.62 18.40 -7.15
CA PRO A 169 10.16 17.01 -7.21
C PRO A 169 11.21 16.06 -7.81
N ARG A 170 11.89 16.47 -8.89
CA ARG A 170 12.96 15.67 -9.51
C ARG A 170 14.11 15.40 -8.55
N ARG A 171 14.57 16.43 -7.83
CA ARG A 171 15.64 16.32 -6.84
C ARG A 171 15.24 15.40 -5.70
N ASN A 172 14.02 15.52 -5.19
CA ASN A 172 13.51 14.66 -4.11
C ASN A 172 13.40 13.20 -4.57
N PHE A 173 12.90 12.95 -5.78
CA PHE A 173 12.92 11.60 -6.38
C PHE A 173 14.33 10.99 -6.45
N GLN A 174 15.31 11.74 -6.97
CA GLN A 174 16.70 11.26 -7.06
C GLN A 174 17.30 10.96 -5.68
N LYS A 175 17.00 11.78 -4.67
CA LYS A 175 17.42 11.54 -3.29
C LYS A 175 16.72 10.31 -2.70
N ALA A 176 15.44 10.09 -2.98
CA ALA A 176 14.72 8.89 -2.55
C ALA A 176 15.38 7.61 -3.12
N VAL A 177 15.70 7.59 -4.41
CA VAL A 177 16.42 6.46 -5.05
C VAL A 177 17.80 6.26 -4.43
N ALA A 178 18.55 7.34 -4.17
CA ALA A 178 19.88 7.23 -3.55
C ALA A 178 19.82 6.73 -2.09
N MET A 179 18.70 6.93 -1.41
CA MET A 179 18.53 6.64 0.01
C MET A 179 17.71 5.38 0.27
N VAL A 180 17.49 4.51 -0.73
CA VAL A 180 16.68 3.28 -0.55
C VAL A 180 17.20 2.35 0.55
N ASN A 181 18.48 2.45 0.93
CA ASN A 181 19.09 1.72 2.04
C ASN A 181 18.75 2.27 3.43
N GLU A 182 18.29 3.52 3.51
CA GLU A 182 17.92 4.23 4.74
C GLU A 182 16.41 4.49 4.74
N PRO A 183 15.57 3.59 5.30
CA PRO A 183 14.13 3.62 5.10
C PRO A 183 13.44 4.93 5.47
N ASN A 184 13.87 5.57 6.54
CA ASN A 184 13.29 6.85 6.98
C ASN A 184 13.65 7.99 6.02
N ALA A 185 14.90 8.08 5.58
CA ALA A 185 15.30 9.10 4.60
C ALA A 185 14.64 8.88 3.23
N CYS A 186 14.56 7.62 2.78
CA CYS A 186 13.82 7.25 1.57
C CYS A 186 12.35 7.68 1.64
N TYR A 187 11.70 7.41 2.77
CA TYR A 187 10.32 7.80 3.04
C TYR A 187 10.13 9.33 2.98
N GLU A 188 10.95 10.10 3.69
CA GLU A 188 10.83 11.58 3.72
C GLU A 188 11.03 12.20 2.33
N TYR A 189 12.04 11.75 1.58
CA TYR A 189 12.25 12.24 0.21
C TYR A 189 11.13 11.83 -0.74
N THR A 190 10.55 10.63 -0.55
CA THR A 190 9.37 10.21 -1.31
C THR A 190 8.14 11.03 -0.96
N ARG A 191 7.91 11.33 0.33
CA ARG A 191 6.82 12.19 0.79
C ARG A 191 6.94 13.59 0.20
N ALA A 192 8.13 14.19 0.25
CA ALA A 192 8.38 15.50 -0.35
C ALA A 192 8.19 15.48 -1.88
N PHE A 193 8.61 14.41 -2.55
CA PHE A 193 8.36 14.23 -3.98
C PHE A 193 6.86 14.16 -4.32
N LEU A 194 6.10 13.31 -3.63
CA LEU A 194 4.66 13.14 -3.86
C LEU A 194 3.88 14.39 -3.47
N GLY A 195 4.25 15.04 -2.36
CA GLY A 195 3.66 16.29 -1.89
C GLY A 195 3.74 17.39 -2.95
N ASN A 196 4.95 17.66 -3.42
CA ASN A 196 5.18 18.70 -4.42
C ASN A 196 4.56 18.38 -5.78
N LEU A 197 4.21 17.12 -6.05
CA LEU A 197 3.65 16.70 -7.34
C LEU A 197 2.12 16.59 -7.34
N LEU A 198 1.51 16.21 -6.21
CA LEU A 198 0.11 15.78 -6.14
C LEU A 198 -0.77 16.65 -5.22
N LEU A 199 -0.20 17.52 -4.37
CA LEU A 199 -1.00 18.40 -3.51
C LEU A 199 -1.41 19.71 -4.21
N GLU A 200 -0.69 20.12 -5.24
CA GLU A 200 -1.06 21.29 -6.05
C GLU A 200 -2.35 21.02 -6.84
N GLU A 201 -3.28 21.97 -6.83
CA GLU A 201 -4.50 21.88 -7.62
C GLU A 201 -4.18 21.84 -9.11
N GLN A 202 -4.74 20.83 -9.79
CA GLN A 202 -4.45 20.60 -11.20
C GLN A 202 -5.41 21.41 -12.08
N THR A 203 -4.84 22.23 -12.95
CA THR A 203 -5.60 23.14 -13.85
C THR A 203 -6.36 22.41 -14.96
N SER A 204 -6.04 21.14 -15.24
CA SER A 204 -6.73 20.34 -16.26
C SER A 204 -6.73 18.84 -15.96
N GLN A 205 -7.73 18.14 -16.48
CA GLN A 205 -7.83 16.66 -16.44
C GLN A 205 -6.57 15.98 -17.02
N LYS A 206 -6.01 16.54 -18.09
CA LYS A 206 -4.80 16.00 -18.71
C LYS A 206 -3.60 16.11 -17.77
N ASN A 207 -3.42 17.24 -17.09
CA ASN A 207 -2.32 17.45 -16.16
C ASN A 207 -2.44 16.53 -14.94
N GLU A 208 -3.65 16.37 -14.39
CA GLU A 208 -3.89 15.44 -13.27
C GLU A 208 -3.47 14.00 -13.60
N LEU A 209 -3.88 13.46 -14.76
CA LEU A 209 -3.45 12.12 -15.18
C LEU A 209 -1.94 12.04 -15.40
N LEU A 210 -1.34 13.06 -16.00
CA LEU A 210 0.11 13.11 -16.18
C LEU A 210 0.84 13.06 -14.82
N ARG A 211 0.43 13.88 -13.85
CA ARG A 211 1.02 13.91 -12.50
C ARG A 211 0.90 12.56 -11.79
N LEU A 212 -0.26 11.91 -11.89
CA LEU A 212 -0.50 10.59 -11.31
C LEU A 212 0.33 9.47 -11.97
N ARG A 213 0.55 9.55 -13.29
CA ARG A 213 1.41 8.59 -14.01
C ARG A 213 2.89 8.83 -13.70
N GLN A 214 3.31 10.09 -13.62
CA GLN A 214 4.65 10.48 -13.17
C GLN A 214 4.92 9.95 -11.76
N SER A 215 4.01 10.19 -10.81
CA SER A 215 4.16 9.73 -9.44
C SER A 215 4.25 8.20 -9.35
N TYR A 216 3.37 7.49 -10.08
CA TYR A 216 3.39 6.02 -10.10
C TYR A 216 4.71 5.46 -10.61
N ILE A 217 5.18 5.93 -11.77
CA ILE A 217 6.40 5.43 -12.41
C ILE A 217 7.63 5.74 -11.55
N CYS A 218 7.73 6.96 -11.02
CA CYS A 218 8.84 7.33 -10.13
C CYS A 218 8.81 6.51 -8.84
N LEU A 219 7.63 6.30 -8.23
CA LEU A 219 7.50 5.48 -7.04
C LEU A 219 7.88 4.01 -7.31
N HIS A 220 7.43 3.46 -8.44
CA HIS A 220 7.79 2.10 -8.85
C HIS A 220 9.30 1.98 -9.10
N ALA A 221 9.96 3.02 -9.61
CA ALA A 221 11.41 3.05 -9.70
C ALA A 221 12.07 3.02 -8.31
N VAL A 222 11.66 3.87 -7.36
CA VAL A 222 12.17 3.82 -5.97
C VAL A 222 12.02 2.42 -5.37
N ILE A 223 10.88 1.77 -5.57
CA ILE A 223 10.60 0.41 -5.08
C ILE A 223 11.49 -0.63 -5.75
N ALA A 224 11.67 -0.59 -7.07
CA ALA A 224 12.52 -1.53 -7.79
C ALA A 224 13.97 -1.49 -7.27
N TRP A 225 14.50 -0.29 -7.08
CA TRP A 225 15.82 -0.07 -6.51
C TRP A 225 15.91 -0.53 -5.05
N ALA A 226 14.88 -0.30 -4.24
CA ALA A 226 14.83 -0.81 -2.87
C ALA A 226 14.77 -2.35 -2.79
N ILE A 227 14.10 -3.00 -3.73
CA ILE A 227 14.08 -4.47 -3.86
C ILE A 227 15.48 -4.99 -4.22
N GLU A 228 16.16 -4.36 -5.18
CA GLU A 228 17.53 -4.73 -5.57
C GLU A 228 18.52 -4.55 -4.40
N ALA A 229 18.35 -3.47 -3.63
CA ALA A 229 19.08 -3.23 -2.39
C ALA A 229 18.67 -4.17 -1.23
N ASN A 230 17.72 -5.08 -1.45
CA ASN A 230 17.15 -5.99 -0.46
C ASN A 230 16.59 -5.27 0.79
N ASN A 231 16.09 -4.04 0.61
CA ASN A 231 15.46 -3.25 1.66
C ASN A 231 13.94 -3.22 1.49
N LEU A 232 13.28 -4.26 2.02
CA LEU A 232 11.82 -4.36 1.94
C LEU A 232 11.08 -3.37 2.85
N GLU A 233 11.76 -2.79 3.85
CA GLU A 233 11.19 -1.79 4.75
C GLU A 233 10.91 -0.49 4.00
N SER A 234 11.89 -0.01 3.21
CA SER A 234 11.71 1.11 2.29
C SER A 234 10.55 0.84 1.33
N THR A 235 10.54 -0.33 0.71
CA THR A 235 9.51 -0.76 -0.25
C THR A 235 8.10 -0.71 0.34
N TYR A 236 7.89 -1.24 1.56
CA TYR A 236 6.60 -1.19 2.23
C TYR A 236 6.17 0.25 2.48
N LYS A 237 7.00 1.04 3.18
CA LYS A 237 6.67 2.41 3.60
C LYS A 237 6.32 3.32 2.42
N VAL A 238 7.12 3.31 1.35
CA VAL A 238 6.89 4.21 0.21
C VAL A 238 5.68 3.79 -0.63
N SER A 239 5.42 2.48 -0.76
CA SER A 239 4.24 2.00 -1.49
C SER A 239 2.93 2.34 -0.77
N GLU A 240 2.90 2.21 0.55
CA GLU A 240 1.75 2.60 1.38
C GLU A 240 1.49 4.11 1.27
N LEU A 241 2.53 4.92 1.41
CA LEU A 241 2.48 6.36 1.22
C LEU A 241 1.93 6.76 -0.16
N GLY A 242 2.45 6.13 -1.23
CA GLY A 242 2.01 6.36 -2.59
C GLY A 242 0.53 6.09 -2.80
N MET A 243 0.02 5.00 -2.22
CA MET A 243 -1.41 4.66 -2.25
C MET A 243 -2.25 5.75 -1.58
N LEU A 244 -1.85 6.24 -0.40
CA LEU A 244 -2.56 7.31 0.33
C LEU A 244 -2.57 8.63 -0.45
N PHE A 245 -1.44 9.02 -1.03
CA PHE A 245 -1.35 10.22 -1.89
C PHE A 245 -2.15 10.08 -3.20
N CYS A 246 -2.16 8.89 -3.80
CA CYS A 246 -3.00 8.63 -4.96
C CYS A 246 -4.48 8.77 -4.61
N TRP A 247 -4.90 8.19 -3.48
CA TRP A 247 -6.27 8.35 -2.99
C TRP A 247 -6.62 9.82 -2.75
N ASN A 248 -5.73 10.59 -2.10
CA ASN A 248 -5.87 12.03 -1.93
C ASN A 248 -6.23 12.70 -3.27
N ALA A 249 -5.42 12.48 -4.31
CA ALA A 249 -5.62 13.14 -5.60
C ALA A 249 -6.98 12.86 -6.27
N ILE A 250 -7.61 11.70 -6.02
CA ILE A 250 -8.81 11.29 -6.76
C ILE A 250 -10.10 11.22 -5.92
N ARG A 251 -10.02 11.20 -4.59
CA ARG A 251 -11.14 10.87 -3.69
C ARG A 251 -12.35 11.79 -3.83
N LYS A 252 -12.13 13.09 -4.10
CA LYS A 252 -13.17 14.14 -4.17
C LYS A 252 -14.15 13.94 -5.33
N ARG A 253 -13.82 13.04 -6.27
CA ARG A 253 -14.67 12.72 -7.41
C ARG A 253 -15.85 11.84 -7.00
N LEU A 254 -17.06 12.27 -7.37
CA LEU A 254 -18.28 11.51 -7.17
C LEU A 254 -18.40 10.37 -8.20
N PRO A 255 -18.89 9.18 -7.80
CA PRO A 255 -19.19 8.10 -8.74
C PRO A 255 -20.21 8.55 -9.79
N LYS A 256 -19.93 8.31 -11.07
CA LYS A 256 -20.85 8.62 -12.18
C LYS A 256 -21.48 7.32 -12.69
N LYS A 257 -22.79 7.36 -13.01
CA LYS A 257 -23.50 6.23 -13.64
C LYS A 257 -22.89 5.76 -14.96
N LYS A 258 -22.27 6.68 -15.71
CA LYS A 258 -21.51 6.39 -16.94
C LYS A 258 -20.12 7.03 -16.79
N PRO A 259 -19.10 6.26 -16.39
CA PRO A 259 -17.74 6.80 -16.24
C PRO A 259 -17.20 7.22 -17.60
N THR A 260 -16.53 8.38 -17.62
CA THR A 260 -15.84 8.87 -18.82
C THR A 260 -14.52 8.12 -19.03
N LYS A 261 -13.89 8.30 -20.21
CA LYS A 261 -12.54 7.77 -20.46
C LYS A 261 -11.52 8.26 -19.41
N HIS A 262 -11.66 9.50 -18.96
CA HIS A 262 -10.84 10.09 -17.90
C HIS A 262 -11.06 9.39 -16.56
N ASP A 263 -12.32 9.19 -16.17
CA ASP A 263 -12.66 8.51 -14.91
C ASP A 263 -12.11 7.07 -14.89
N ASN A 264 -12.21 6.34 -16.00
CA ASN A 264 -11.64 4.99 -16.13
C ASN A 264 -10.10 5.01 -16.03
N ALA A 265 -9.43 6.01 -16.61
CA ALA A 265 -7.98 6.14 -16.53
C ALA A 265 -7.51 6.42 -15.09
N LEU A 266 -8.24 7.25 -14.33
CA LEU A 266 -7.94 7.49 -12.92
C LEU A 266 -8.11 6.23 -12.07
N MET A 267 -9.21 5.50 -12.26
CA MET A 267 -9.44 4.24 -11.56
C MET A 267 -8.38 3.18 -11.90
N PHE A 268 -7.91 3.16 -13.15
CA PHE A 268 -6.79 2.32 -13.55
C PHE A 268 -5.51 2.68 -12.80
N VAL A 269 -5.18 3.97 -12.68
CA VAL A 269 -3.99 4.38 -11.91
C VAL A 269 -4.14 4.08 -10.42
N LEU A 270 -5.32 4.27 -9.82
CA LEU A 270 -5.58 3.86 -8.43
C LEU A 270 -5.32 2.35 -8.23
N ASP A 271 -5.87 1.53 -9.13
CA ASP A 271 -5.67 0.08 -9.11
C ASP A 271 -4.19 -0.30 -9.19
N GLN A 272 -3.39 0.43 -9.97
CA GLN A 272 -1.94 0.26 -10.05
C GLN A 272 -1.25 0.55 -8.70
N PHE A 273 -1.53 1.69 -8.06
CA PHE A 273 -0.98 2.02 -6.73
C PHE A 273 -1.37 0.99 -5.66
N LEU A 274 -2.64 0.58 -5.66
CA LEU A 274 -3.16 -0.39 -4.72
C LEU A 274 -2.49 -1.76 -4.92
N LYS A 275 -2.38 -2.24 -6.16
CA LYS A 275 -1.68 -3.50 -6.47
C LYS A 275 -0.21 -3.46 -6.09
N LEU A 276 0.45 -2.32 -6.33
CA LEU A 276 1.83 -2.11 -5.93
C LEU A 276 1.97 -2.26 -4.41
N TYR A 277 1.18 -1.53 -3.62
CA TYR A 277 1.14 -1.67 -2.16
C TYR A 277 0.85 -3.10 -1.67
N LEU A 278 -0.15 -3.76 -2.25
CA LEU A 278 -0.49 -5.13 -1.84
C LEU A 278 0.62 -6.13 -2.18
N THR A 279 1.32 -5.91 -3.29
CA THR A 279 2.44 -6.78 -3.71
C THR A 279 3.65 -6.59 -2.81
N THR A 280 4.01 -5.35 -2.52
CA THR A 280 5.11 -5.00 -1.60
C THR A 280 4.83 -5.45 -0.17
N SER A 281 3.58 -5.32 0.28
CA SER A 281 3.12 -5.88 1.55
C SER A 281 3.30 -7.40 1.60
N GLU A 282 2.90 -8.14 0.56
CA GLU A 282 3.09 -9.60 0.52
C GLU A 282 4.57 -9.99 0.53
N MET A 283 5.42 -9.28 -0.23
CA MET A 283 6.87 -9.52 -0.24
C MET A 283 7.48 -9.32 1.14
N TYR A 284 7.12 -8.23 1.83
CA TYR A 284 7.59 -7.93 3.17
C TYR A 284 7.15 -9.01 4.18
N LEU A 285 5.85 -9.33 4.22
CA LEU A 285 5.28 -10.28 5.18
C LEU A 285 5.75 -11.72 4.91
N SER A 286 5.95 -12.08 3.64
CA SER A 286 6.52 -13.38 3.25
C SER A 286 7.93 -13.61 3.78
N LYS A 287 8.76 -12.56 3.86
CA LYS A 287 10.11 -12.67 4.46
C LYS A 287 10.14 -12.43 5.98
N THR A 288 9.04 -11.96 6.58
CA THR A 288 8.98 -11.61 8.01
C THR A 288 7.97 -12.48 8.75
N ALA A 289 6.76 -11.97 8.99
CA ALA A 289 5.74 -12.60 9.82
C ALA A 289 5.38 -14.01 9.33
N TYR A 290 5.16 -14.21 8.03
CA TYR A 290 4.76 -15.52 7.52
C TYR A 290 5.86 -16.57 7.59
N ALA A 291 7.13 -16.18 7.44
CA ALA A 291 8.26 -17.11 7.51
C ALA A 291 8.65 -17.45 8.95
N HIS A 292 8.49 -16.51 9.88
CA HIS A 292 9.13 -16.58 11.19
C HIS A 292 8.19 -16.40 12.38
N GLY A 293 6.92 -16.03 12.17
CA GLY A 293 5.93 -15.79 13.24
C GLY A 293 5.61 -17.03 14.08
N GLY A 294 5.76 -18.23 13.53
CA GLY A 294 5.57 -19.50 14.24
C GLY A 294 6.74 -19.97 15.11
N ARG A 295 7.82 -19.18 15.23
CA ARG A 295 9.02 -19.55 16.00
C ARG A 295 9.20 -18.60 17.18
N LEU A 296 9.23 -19.18 18.39
CA LEU A 296 9.44 -18.45 19.65
C LEU A 296 10.66 -17.52 19.55
N HIS A 297 10.45 -16.23 19.79
CA HIS A 297 11.45 -15.15 19.79
C HIS A 297 12.24 -14.91 18.49
N ALA A 298 11.96 -15.62 17.39
CA ALA A 298 12.73 -15.47 16.16
C ALA A 298 12.68 -14.05 15.60
N LEU A 299 11.50 -13.43 15.60
CA LEU A 299 11.29 -12.06 15.12
C LEU A 299 11.82 -11.01 16.10
N SER A 300 11.58 -11.19 17.40
CA SER A 300 12.12 -10.30 18.44
C SER A 300 13.65 -10.23 18.41
N VAL A 301 14.34 -11.37 18.23
CA VAL A 301 15.81 -11.43 18.09
C VAL A 301 16.27 -10.81 16.76
N ALA A 302 15.47 -10.96 15.69
CA ALA A 302 15.81 -10.42 14.37
C ALA A 302 15.82 -8.88 14.32
N VAL A 303 15.21 -8.19 15.29
CA VAL A 303 15.33 -6.73 15.44
C VAL A 303 16.78 -6.31 15.71
N ARG A 304 17.60 -7.20 16.29
CA ARG A 304 19.03 -6.98 16.57
C ARG A 304 19.33 -5.73 17.41
N SER A 305 18.38 -5.31 18.24
CA SER A 305 18.61 -4.29 19.25
C SER A 305 18.86 -4.91 20.63
N ARG A 306 19.60 -4.17 21.45
CA ARG A 306 19.76 -4.45 22.89
C ARG A 306 18.65 -3.81 23.72
N GLU A 307 17.92 -2.86 23.15
CA GLU A 307 16.86 -2.13 23.84
C GLU A 307 15.51 -2.81 23.64
N SER A 308 14.79 -3.02 24.73
CA SER A 308 13.45 -3.64 24.69
C SER A 308 12.41 -2.76 23.99
N VAL A 309 12.63 -1.44 23.99
CA VAL A 309 11.79 -0.45 23.30
C VAL A 309 11.80 -0.71 21.80
N ASP A 310 12.97 -0.93 21.19
CA ASP A 310 13.08 -1.23 19.75
C ASP A 310 12.31 -2.49 19.37
N VAL A 311 12.44 -3.53 20.19
CA VAL A 311 11.74 -4.80 19.98
C VAL A 311 10.23 -4.60 20.09
N ASN A 312 9.77 -3.85 21.08
CA ASN A 312 8.35 -3.57 21.26
C ASN A 312 7.77 -2.80 20.06
N LEU A 313 8.40 -1.67 19.69
CA LEU A 313 7.99 -0.85 18.55
C LEU A 313 7.97 -1.65 17.25
N ALA A 314 9.03 -2.43 16.97
CA ALA A 314 9.11 -3.25 15.77
C ALA A 314 8.05 -4.36 15.72
N MET A 315 7.74 -5.00 16.85
CA MET A 315 6.73 -6.06 16.90
C MET A 315 5.32 -5.49 16.74
N PHE A 316 4.99 -4.36 17.37
CA PHE A 316 3.70 -3.69 17.19
C PHE A 316 3.54 -3.20 15.74
N GLU A 317 4.57 -2.57 15.15
CA GLU A 317 4.55 -2.18 13.74
C GLU A 317 4.28 -3.38 12.81
N LEU A 318 4.97 -4.51 13.03
CA LEU A 318 4.74 -5.74 12.26
C LEU A 318 3.31 -6.28 12.43
N LEU A 319 2.78 -6.25 13.66
CA LEU A 319 1.41 -6.69 13.96
C LEU A 319 0.37 -5.82 13.24
N GLY A 320 0.54 -4.49 13.25
CA GLY A 320 -0.33 -3.55 12.57
C GLY A 320 -0.34 -3.76 11.05
N ARG A 321 0.84 -3.95 10.44
CA ARG A 321 0.95 -4.26 9.00
C ARG A 321 0.27 -5.56 8.62
N LEU A 322 0.42 -6.59 9.47
CA LEU A 322 -0.22 -7.89 9.28
C LEU A 322 -1.74 -7.79 9.41
N ALA A 323 -2.24 -7.03 10.38
CA ALA A 323 -3.68 -6.77 10.55
C ALA A 323 -4.26 -6.04 9.33
N ILE A 324 -3.62 -4.96 8.86
CA ILE A 324 -4.04 -4.24 7.65
C ILE A 324 -4.06 -5.15 6.43
N ARG A 325 -3.05 -6.01 6.25
CA ARG A 325 -3.04 -7.00 5.17
C ARG A 325 -4.29 -7.88 5.20
N GLY A 326 -4.63 -8.44 6.37
CA GLY A 326 -5.82 -9.28 6.54
C GLY A 326 -7.12 -8.52 6.28
N ILE A 327 -7.20 -7.26 6.70
CA ILE A 327 -8.36 -6.38 6.46
C ILE A 327 -8.55 -6.12 4.97
N TRP A 328 -7.48 -5.89 4.21
CA TRP A 328 -7.54 -5.74 2.75
C TRP A 328 -7.99 -7.02 2.06
N THR A 329 -7.43 -8.19 2.41
CA THR A 329 -7.79 -9.47 1.76
C THR A 329 -9.22 -9.89 2.08
N ASP A 330 -9.69 -9.65 3.31
CA ASP A 330 -11.09 -9.87 3.71
C ASP A 330 -12.04 -8.93 2.94
N HIS A 331 -11.69 -7.65 2.85
CA HIS A 331 -12.50 -6.69 2.11
C HIS A 331 -12.66 -7.09 0.63
N PHE A 332 -11.58 -7.49 -0.05
CA PHE A 332 -11.67 -7.92 -1.45
C PHE A 332 -12.38 -9.25 -1.63
N SER A 333 -12.25 -10.20 -0.69
CA SER A 333 -12.94 -11.49 -0.79
C SER A 333 -14.46 -11.32 -0.72
N LYS A 334 -14.95 -10.29 -0.01
CA LYS A 334 -16.39 -9.98 0.13
C LYS A 334 -16.92 -9.00 -0.90
N SER A 335 -16.11 -8.01 -1.32
CA SER A 335 -16.58 -6.87 -2.13
C SER A 335 -16.52 -7.10 -3.65
N LEU A 336 -15.75 -8.09 -4.11
CA LEU A 336 -15.60 -8.37 -5.55
C LEU A 336 -16.73 -9.27 -6.08
N SER A 337 -17.95 -8.75 -6.12
CA SER A 337 -19.10 -9.44 -6.72
C SER A 337 -18.86 -9.76 -8.19
N GLY A 338 -18.88 -11.03 -8.57
CA GLY A 338 -18.65 -11.49 -9.95
C GLY A 338 -17.18 -11.79 -10.31
N ALA A 339 -16.25 -11.68 -9.36
CA ALA A 339 -14.89 -12.19 -9.57
C ALA A 339 -14.86 -13.73 -9.69
N ASN A 340 -13.79 -14.23 -10.31
CA ASN A 340 -13.57 -15.67 -10.44
C ASN A 340 -13.58 -16.35 -9.06
N PRO A 341 -14.39 -17.42 -8.85
CA PRO A 341 -14.44 -18.15 -7.58
C PRO A 341 -13.08 -18.56 -7.02
N GLY A 342 -12.11 -18.90 -7.89
CA GLY A 342 -10.75 -19.24 -7.47
C GLY A 342 -9.98 -18.08 -6.83
N LEU A 343 -10.18 -16.85 -7.35
CA LEU A 343 -9.58 -15.64 -6.77
C LEU A 343 -10.18 -15.33 -5.39
N LEU A 344 -11.52 -15.39 -5.29
CA LEU A 344 -12.22 -15.17 -4.02
C LEU A 344 -11.78 -16.16 -2.95
N LYS A 345 -11.63 -17.44 -3.32
CA LYS A 345 -11.10 -18.47 -2.44
C LYS A 345 -9.67 -18.18 -2.00
N SER A 346 -8.79 -17.80 -2.93
CA SER A 346 -7.40 -17.46 -2.61
C SER A 346 -7.28 -16.26 -1.66
N LEU A 347 -8.15 -15.25 -1.81
CA LEU A 347 -8.21 -14.11 -0.90
C LEU A 347 -8.67 -14.53 0.50
N ALA A 348 -9.70 -15.37 0.60
CA ALA A 348 -10.17 -15.90 1.87
C ALA A 348 -9.09 -16.75 2.57
N GLU A 349 -8.42 -17.65 1.83
CA GLU A 349 -7.28 -18.44 2.33
C GLU A 349 -6.13 -17.53 2.81
N SER A 350 -5.87 -16.41 2.12
CA SER A 350 -4.88 -15.41 2.55
C SER A 350 -5.29 -14.72 3.86
N THR A 351 -6.57 -14.39 4.03
CA THR A 351 -7.09 -13.83 5.29
C THR A 351 -6.93 -14.83 6.43
N ASP A 352 -7.26 -16.10 6.21
CA ASP A 352 -7.11 -17.16 7.22
C ASP A 352 -5.65 -17.37 7.62
N ARG A 353 -4.74 -17.45 6.64
CA ARG A 353 -3.29 -17.52 6.88
C ARG A 353 -2.80 -16.33 7.70
N THR A 354 -3.33 -15.13 7.42
CA THR A 354 -2.98 -13.91 8.15
C THR A 354 -3.39 -14.01 9.62
N LEU A 355 -4.64 -14.41 9.88
CA LEU A 355 -5.16 -14.61 11.25
C LEU A 355 -4.36 -15.67 12.03
N ASP A 356 -4.05 -16.80 11.40
CA ASP A 356 -3.23 -17.84 12.02
C ASP A 356 -1.82 -17.33 12.34
N THR A 357 -1.22 -16.58 11.42
CA THR A 357 0.09 -15.96 11.63
C THR A 357 0.05 -14.95 12.77
N MET A 358 -1.02 -14.15 12.90
CA MET A 358 -1.17 -13.20 14.00
C MET A 358 -1.23 -13.89 15.36
N VAL A 359 -2.00 -14.97 15.49
CA VAL A 359 -2.06 -15.77 16.74
C VAL A 359 -0.68 -16.33 17.09
N LEU A 360 0.04 -16.86 16.09
CA LEU A 360 1.40 -17.37 16.28
C LEU A 360 2.37 -16.24 16.66
N LEU A 361 2.29 -15.09 15.98
CA LEU A 361 3.13 -13.93 16.24
C LEU A 361 2.97 -13.43 17.68
N ILE A 362 1.73 -13.27 18.14
CA ILE A 362 1.39 -12.83 19.49
C ILE A 362 1.89 -13.83 20.54
N SER A 363 1.59 -15.12 20.36
CA SER A 363 1.97 -16.15 21.34
C SER A 363 3.49 -16.36 21.44
N ASN A 364 4.22 -16.16 20.34
CA ASN A 364 5.68 -16.33 20.29
C ASN A 364 6.48 -15.06 20.64
N ASN A 365 5.82 -13.91 20.84
CA ASN A 365 6.47 -12.64 21.13
C ASN A 365 5.75 -11.91 22.29
N PRO A 366 6.07 -12.24 23.57
CA PRO A 366 5.35 -11.73 24.74
C PRO A 366 5.31 -10.20 24.91
N THR A 367 6.21 -9.48 24.23
CA THR A 367 6.24 -8.01 24.19
C THR A 367 4.95 -7.41 23.62
N LEU A 368 4.25 -8.16 22.75
CA LEU A 368 2.96 -7.74 22.17
C LEU A 368 1.82 -7.68 23.19
N SER A 369 2.01 -8.20 24.40
CA SER A 369 1.06 -8.02 25.51
C SER A 369 1.41 -6.84 26.42
N SER A 370 2.49 -6.12 26.14
CA SER A 370 3.01 -5.03 26.98
C SER A 370 3.20 -3.78 26.12
N PRO A 371 2.12 -3.12 25.68
CA PRO A 371 2.24 -1.86 24.95
C PRO A 371 2.97 -0.81 25.81
N ILE A 372 3.89 -0.08 25.19
CA ILE A 372 4.67 0.99 25.86
C ILE A 372 4.23 2.39 25.41
N ARG A 373 3.54 2.50 24.29
CA ARG A 373 2.90 3.74 23.82
C ARG A 373 1.39 3.59 23.93
N ASP A 374 0.73 4.67 24.31
CA ASP A 374 -0.73 4.72 24.34
C ASP A 374 -1.34 4.48 22.94
N ASP A 375 -0.70 4.98 21.89
CA ASP A 375 -1.14 4.79 20.51
C ASP A 375 -0.94 3.35 19.98
N HIS A 376 -0.29 2.43 20.72
CA HIS A 376 -0.33 0.99 20.40
C HIS A 376 -1.75 0.41 20.47
N MET A 377 -2.72 1.17 21.00
CA MET A 377 -4.13 0.93 20.81
C MET A 377 -4.49 0.68 19.34
N ILE A 378 -3.86 1.39 18.40
CA ILE A 378 -4.17 1.29 16.96
C ILE A 378 -3.97 -0.14 16.47
N GLU A 379 -2.81 -0.75 16.72
CA GLU A 379 -2.53 -2.13 16.34
C GLU A 379 -3.54 -3.12 16.96
N ILE A 380 -3.85 -2.93 18.25
CA ILE A 380 -4.79 -3.77 18.99
C ILE A 380 -6.20 -3.64 18.39
N ALA A 381 -6.62 -2.43 18.04
CA ALA A 381 -7.89 -2.15 17.40
C ALA A 381 -8.00 -2.80 16.02
N LEU A 382 -6.94 -2.74 15.21
CA LEU A 382 -6.91 -3.38 13.90
C LEU A 382 -6.99 -4.90 13.99
N VAL A 383 -6.32 -5.51 14.97
CA VAL A 383 -6.42 -6.96 15.21
C VAL A 383 -7.86 -7.36 15.55
N MET A 384 -8.48 -6.66 16.50
CA MET A 384 -9.84 -6.96 16.93
C MET A 384 -10.87 -6.64 15.84
N TYR A 385 -10.65 -5.59 15.03
CA TYR A 385 -11.49 -5.29 13.88
C TYR A 385 -11.47 -6.44 12.86
N LEU A 386 -10.28 -6.93 12.48
CA LEU A 386 -10.16 -8.10 11.59
C LEU A 386 -10.78 -9.37 12.19
N ALA A 387 -10.56 -9.60 13.49
CA ALA A 387 -11.13 -10.74 14.19
C ALA A 387 -12.67 -10.70 14.15
N GLN A 388 -13.27 -9.53 14.29
CA GLN A 388 -14.73 -9.34 14.17
C GLN A 388 -15.25 -9.57 12.76
N LEU A 389 -14.58 -9.01 11.74
CA LEU A 389 -14.95 -9.25 10.34
C LEU A 389 -14.98 -10.74 9.96
N THR A 390 -14.21 -11.56 10.69
CA THR A 390 -14.08 -13.00 10.45
C THR A 390 -14.71 -13.88 11.52
N GLN A 391 -15.37 -13.30 12.53
CA GLN A 391 -15.99 -13.99 13.67
C GLN A 391 -15.01 -14.90 14.43
N LYS A 392 -13.77 -14.44 14.62
CA LYS A 392 -12.68 -15.16 15.32
C LYS A 392 -12.13 -14.41 16.53
N GLU A 393 -12.91 -13.50 17.12
CA GLU A 393 -12.58 -12.68 18.29
C GLU A 393 -12.06 -13.54 19.44
N ILE A 394 -12.69 -14.69 19.67
CA ILE A 394 -12.35 -15.64 20.76
C ILE A 394 -10.86 -16.05 20.76
N ARG A 395 -10.20 -16.03 19.59
CA ARG A 395 -8.77 -16.36 19.46
C ARG A 395 -7.85 -15.30 20.06
N PHE A 396 -8.32 -14.05 20.17
CA PHE A 396 -7.54 -12.89 20.60
C PHE A 396 -7.97 -12.35 21.97
N LEU A 397 -9.12 -12.77 22.50
CA LEU A 397 -9.56 -12.40 23.85
C LEU A 397 -8.50 -12.70 24.93
N PRO A 398 -7.84 -13.88 24.99
CA PRO A 398 -6.79 -14.12 25.98
C PRO A 398 -5.63 -13.12 25.91
N TRP A 399 -5.33 -12.62 24.70
CA TRP A 399 -4.30 -11.61 24.49
C TRP A 399 -4.73 -10.24 25.03
N LEU A 400 -5.98 -9.82 24.81
CA LEU A 400 -6.52 -8.58 25.42
C LEU A 400 -6.52 -8.64 26.93
N ARG A 401 -6.89 -9.78 27.53
CA ARG A 401 -6.81 -10.00 28.99
C ARG A 401 -5.37 -9.91 29.50
N ALA A 402 -4.40 -10.42 28.74
CA ALA A 402 -2.99 -10.27 29.09
C ALA A 402 -2.52 -8.81 28.99
N ILE A 403 -3.03 -8.03 28.03
CA ILE A 403 -2.73 -6.61 27.91
C ILE A 403 -3.32 -5.84 29.11
N SER A 404 -4.57 -6.08 29.49
CA SER A 404 -5.21 -5.36 30.60
C SER A 404 -4.46 -5.56 31.92
N ASP A 405 -4.05 -6.79 32.22
CA ASP A 405 -3.25 -7.06 33.42
C ASP A 405 -1.86 -6.45 33.33
N LYS A 406 -1.11 -6.69 32.24
CA LYS A 406 0.28 -6.22 32.13
C LYS A 406 0.42 -4.70 32.11
N THR A 407 -0.51 -3.99 31.48
CA THR A 407 -0.48 -2.52 31.42
C THR A 407 -0.76 -1.87 32.76
N THR A 408 -1.70 -2.41 33.54
CA THR A 408 -1.98 -1.91 34.90
C THR A 408 -0.94 -2.37 35.89
N PHE A 409 -0.40 -3.58 35.74
CA PHE A 409 0.73 -4.05 36.54
C PHE A 409 1.96 -3.16 36.35
N ALA A 410 2.28 -2.81 35.09
CA ALA A 410 3.38 -1.90 34.76
C ALA A 410 3.25 -0.52 35.43
N LEU A 411 2.02 0.01 35.57
CA LEU A 411 1.75 1.23 36.33
C LEU A 411 2.08 1.04 37.82
N VAL A 412 1.58 -0.05 38.42
CA VAL A 412 1.79 -0.37 39.85
C VAL A 412 3.27 -0.55 40.17
N THR A 413 4.03 -1.20 39.29
CA THR A 413 5.47 -1.42 39.48
C THR A 413 6.33 -0.26 39.00
N ASN A 414 5.74 0.76 38.39
CA ASN A 414 6.44 1.89 37.77
C ASN A 414 7.49 1.44 36.74
N THR A 415 7.12 0.52 35.84
CA THR A 415 8.01 -0.06 34.82
C THR A 415 7.38 -0.02 33.43
N LYS A 416 7.95 0.76 32.49
CA LYS A 416 7.58 0.79 31.06
C LYS A 416 6.06 0.70 30.80
N TYR A 417 5.28 1.45 31.57
CA TYR A 417 3.83 1.54 31.36
C TYR A 417 3.52 2.34 30.09
N PRO A 418 2.32 2.16 29.48
CA PRO A 418 1.91 2.97 28.35
C PRO A 418 1.99 4.48 28.62
N THR A 419 2.60 5.23 27.71
CA THR A 419 2.75 6.68 27.81
C THR A 419 2.28 7.39 26.53
N CYS A 420 1.91 8.66 26.66
CA CYS A 420 1.60 9.54 25.52
C CYS A 420 2.86 10.15 24.86
N LEU A 421 4.07 9.80 25.33
CA LEU A 421 5.33 10.22 24.73
C LEU A 421 5.59 9.49 23.40
N HIS A 422 6.14 10.21 22.42
CA HIS A 422 6.40 9.69 21.07
C HIS A 422 7.87 9.74 20.67
N ASP A 423 8.65 10.64 21.26
CA ASP A 423 10.08 10.74 20.99
C ASP A 423 10.80 9.48 21.48
N TYR A 424 11.75 9.01 20.67
CA TYR A 424 12.45 7.77 20.95
C TYR A 424 13.31 7.85 22.22
N ALA A 425 13.97 8.98 22.48
CA ALA A 425 14.80 9.17 23.67
C ALA A 425 13.95 9.19 24.95
N ASP A 426 12.76 9.80 24.86
CA ASP A 426 11.78 9.79 25.94
C ASP A 426 11.30 8.36 26.24
N LEU A 427 10.97 7.58 25.21
CA LEU A 427 10.54 6.17 25.38
C LEU A 427 11.64 5.27 25.97
N LEU A 428 12.90 5.50 25.60
CA LEU A 428 14.04 4.79 26.18
C LEU A 428 14.21 5.08 27.67
N SER A 429 14.07 6.34 28.06
CA SER A 429 14.26 6.77 29.45
C SER A 429 13.01 6.56 30.32
N HIS A 430 11.84 6.40 29.71
CA HIS A 430 10.57 6.25 30.42
C HIS A 430 10.50 4.96 31.26
N PRO A 431 10.03 5.00 32.52
CA PRO A 431 9.75 6.20 33.31
C PRO A 431 11.04 6.81 33.89
N VAL A 432 11.20 8.13 33.76
CA VAL A 432 12.35 8.86 34.31
C VAL A 432 12.24 9.04 35.83
N SER A 433 11.02 9.11 36.35
CA SER A 433 10.73 9.30 37.77
C SER A 433 9.60 8.39 38.24
N ALA A 434 9.56 8.12 39.55
CA ALA A 434 8.45 7.44 40.22
C ALA A 434 7.47 8.40 40.89
N GLU A 435 7.72 9.72 40.79
CA GLU A 435 6.83 10.75 41.32
C GLU A 435 5.49 10.80 40.54
N GLN A 436 4.41 11.09 41.26
CA GLN A 436 3.07 11.17 40.66
C GLN A 436 2.98 12.30 39.62
N SER A 437 3.68 13.41 39.81
CA SER A 437 3.75 14.53 38.87
C SER A 437 4.24 14.10 37.48
N TYR A 438 5.32 13.31 37.43
CA TYR A 438 5.84 12.76 36.18
C TYR A 438 4.84 11.81 35.54
N ARG A 439 4.19 10.96 36.34
CA ARG A 439 3.21 10.00 35.82
C ARG A 439 1.97 10.71 35.25
N ASP A 440 1.50 11.77 35.90
CA ASP A 440 0.37 12.57 35.43
C ASP A 440 0.69 13.24 34.07
N GLU A 441 1.93 13.67 33.86
CA GLU A 441 2.40 14.19 32.57
C GLU A 441 2.54 13.08 31.52
N ALA A 442 3.21 11.97 31.87
CA ALA A 442 3.46 10.85 30.96
C ALA A 442 2.18 10.09 30.57
N CYS A 443 1.12 10.22 31.35
CA CYS A 443 -0.20 9.62 31.13
C CYS A 443 -1.30 10.69 31.06
N ALA A 444 -1.00 11.90 30.56
CA ALA A 444 -1.95 13.01 30.52
C ALA A 444 -3.26 12.67 29.78
N GLY A 445 -3.17 11.87 28.72
CA GLY A 445 -4.32 11.33 28.00
C GLY A 445 -4.09 9.91 27.52
N SER A 446 -5.17 9.12 27.46
CA SER A 446 -5.11 7.73 27.01
C SER A 446 -6.28 7.33 26.12
N VAL A 447 -5.98 6.80 24.93
CA VAL A 447 -6.92 6.05 24.08
C VAL A 447 -6.86 4.54 24.32
N LEU A 448 -5.77 4.03 24.88
CA LEU A 448 -5.56 2.60 25.12
C LEU A 448 -6.45 2.04 26.23
N TYR A 449 -6.45 2.66 27.41
CA TYR A 449 -7.23 2.17 28.54
C TYR A 449 -8.75 2.16 28.31
N PRO A 450 -9.39 3.20 27.73
CA PRO A 450 -10.81 3.13 27.42
C PRO A 450 -11.12 2.05 26.37
N TYR A 451 -10.23 1.82 25.40
CA TYR A 451 -10.37 0.75 24.42
C TYR A 451 -10.29 -0.65 25.04
N ILE A 452 -9.28 -0.89 25.91
CA ILE A 452 -9.15 -2.15 26.65
C ILE A 452 -10.38 -2.37 27.52
N PHE A 453 -10.77 -1.35 28.28
CA PHE A 453 -11.94 -1.42 29.15
C PHE A 453 -13.20 -1.74 28.36
N PHE A 454 -13.43 -1.12 27.21
CA PHE A 454 -14.56 -1.47 26.33
C PHE A 454 -14.62 -2.97 26.02
N TRP A 455 -13.48 -3.63 25.76
CA TRP A 455 -13.44 -5.06 25.47
C TRP A 455 -13.50 -5.96 26.72
N MET A 456 -13.11 -5.47 27.89
CA MET A 456 -13.11 -6.27 29.13
C MET A 456 -14.49 -6.84 29.48
N GLN A 457 -15.58 -6.18 29.11
CA GLN A 457 -16.95 -6.71 29.31
C GLN A 457 -17.19 -8.07 28.63
N TYR A 458 -16.40 -8.40 27.60
CA TYR A 458 -16.53 -9.64 26.83
C TYR A 458 -15.52 -10.73 27.21
N VAL A 459 -14.46 -10.39 27.95
CA VAL A 459 -13.33 -11.30 28.21
C VAL A 459 -13.00 -11.50 29.69
N ALA A 460 -13.28 -10.51 30.53
CA ALA A 460 -12.87 -10.48 31.91
C ALA A 460 -14.04 -10.77 32.85
N ASP A 461 -13.76 -11.36 34.01
CA ASP A 461 -14.77 -11.49 35.06
C ASP A 461 -14.93 -10.18 35.85
N VAL A 462 -15.97 -10.11 36.69
CA VAL A 462 -16.29 -8.91 37.48
C VAL A 462 -15.12 -8.49 38.39
N LYS A 463 -14.35 -9.45 38.91
CA LYS A 463 -13.21 -9.17 39.79
C LYS A 463 -12.08 -8.54 39.00
N GLU A 464 -11.79 -9.06 37.82
CA GLU A 464 -10.74 -8.52 36.93
C GLU A 464 -11.07 -7.11 36.44
N ILE A 465 -12.33 -6.85 36.10
CA ILE A 465 -12.81 -5.50 35.73
C ILE A 465 -12.63 -4.53 36.89
N ALA A 466 -13.01 -4.94 38.11
CA ALA A 466 -12.85 -4.13 39.31
C ALA A 466 -11.37 -3.84 39.60
N GLU A 467 -10.50 -4.87 39.52
CA GLU A 467 -9.07 -4.73 39.76
C GLU A 467 -8.38 -3.81 38.74
N PHE A 468 -8.73 -3.94 37.45
CA PHE A 468 -8.23 -3.05 36.41
C PHE A 468 -8.61 -1.60 36.69
N THR A 469 -9.89 -1.35 36.99
CA THR A 469 -10.42 -0.01 37.26
C THR A 469 -9.76 0.61 38.49
N GLU A 470 -9.66 -0.14 39.59
CA GLU A 470 -9.04 0.31 40.84
C GLU A 470 -7.55 0.64 40.66
N ARG A 471 -6.81 -0.17 39.88
CA ARG A 471 -5.39 0.12 39.58
C ARG A 471 -5.26 1.43 38.80
N LEU A 472 -6.13 1.70 37.83
CA LEU A 472 -6.11 2.96 37.09
C LEU A 472 -6.46 4.16 37.98
N GLU A 473 -7.51 4.08 38.79
CA GLU A 473 -7.91 5.14 39.73
C GLU A 473 -6.79 5.51 40.69
N ARG A 474 -6.05 4.51 41.17
CA ARG A 474 -4.95 4.73 42.11
C ARG A 474 -3.69 5.26 41.46
N GLN A 475 -3.34 4.77 40.27
CA GLN A 475 -2.05 5.07 39.66
C GLN A 475 -2.10 6.29 38.73
N ILE A 476 -3.20 6.50 38.01
CA ILE A 476 -3.36 7.59 37.04
C ILE A 476 -4.70 8.33 37.21
N PRO A 477 -5.02 8.82 38.42
CA PRO A 477 -6.32 9.47 38.70
C PRO A 477 -6.60 10.71 37.82
N ASN A 478 -5.54 11.36 37.32
CA ASN A 478 -5.62 12.59 36.53
C ASN A 478 -5.57 12.33 35.01
N CYS A 479 -5.56 11.06 34.57
CA CYS A 479 -5.50 10.72 33.15
C CYS A 479 -6.82 11.02 32.44
N THR A 480 -6.75 11.77 31.35
CA THR A 480 -7.88 12.01 30.45
C THR A 480 -8.08 10.79 29.55
N HIS A 481 -9.02 9.93 29.92
CA HIS A 481 -9.39 8.78 29.10
C HIS A 481 -10.23 9.25 27.92
N GLN A 482 -9.76 9.03 26.69
CA GLN A 482 -10.32 9.68 25.51
C GLN A 482 -10.54 8.75 24.33
N ALA A 483 -11.41 9.19 23.41
CA ALA A 483 -11.64 8.56 22.12
C ALA A 483 -11.59 9.64 21.02
N TRP A 484 -10.95 9.30 19.90
CA TRP A 484 -10.85 10.18 18.75
C TRP A 484 -11.95 9.87 17.73
N PHE A 485 -12.58 10.91 17.19
CA PHE A 485 -13.51 10.83 16.07
C PHE A 485 -13.05 11.76 14.94
N PRO A 486 -13.25 11.39 13.66
CA PRO A 486 -13.09 12.33 12.57
C PRO A 486 -14.05 13.52 12.71
N ASP A 487 -13.59 14.69 12.30
CA ASP A 487 -14.38 15.90 12.07
C ASP A 487 -14.53 16.18 10.55
N GLU A 488 -15.12 17.32 10.22
CA GLU A 488 -15.40 17.75 8.85
C GLU A 488 -14.12 17.92 8.00
N ASP A 489 -13.01 18.29 8.63
CA ASP A 489 -11.72 18.52 7.96
C ASP A 489 -10.89 17.23 7.81
N SER A 490 -11.25 16.18 8.56
CA SER A 490 -10.45 14.96 8.65
C SER A 490 -10.27 14.25 7.31
N ASP A 491 -11.27 14.22 6.43
CA ASP A 491 -11.12 13.62 5.09
C ASP A 491 -10.19 14.43 4.18
N ASP A 492 -9.94 15.71 4.50
CA ASP A 492 -9.03 16.53 3.72
C ASP A 492 -7.58 16.43 4.19
N LEU A 493 -7.38 16.23 5.48
CA LEU A 493 -6.07 16.28 6.14
C LEU A 493 -5.37 14.93 6.24
N ILE A 494 -6.14 13.84 6.46
CA ILE A 494 -5.57 12.53 6.81
C ILE A 494 -4.68 11.93 5.71
N TRP A 495 -4.98 12.16 4.43
CA TRP A 495 -4.37 11.38 3.34
C TRP A 495 -2.92 11.78 3.03
N HIS A 496 -2.52 13.00 3.40
CA HIS A 496 -1.15 13.49 3.26
C HIS A 496 -0.42 13.65 4.60
N GLY A 497 -1.01 13.14 5.68
CA GLY A 497 -0.37 12.95 6.97
C GLY A 497 -0.43 14.14 7.92
N GLU A 498 -1.41 15.05 7.75
CA GLU A 498 -1.72 16.00 8.82
C GLU A 498 -2.48 15.26 9.93
N THR A 499 -2.09 15.49 11.19
CA THR A 499 -2.63 14.76 12.35
C THR A 499 -3.35 15.66 13.34
N TYR A 500 -3.34 16.97 13.12
CA TYR A 500 -3.97 17.95 14.01
C TYR A 500 -5.41 18.26 13.58
N HIS A 501 -6.27 17.26 13.72
CA HIS A 501 -7.69 17.34 13.37
C HIS A 501 -8.51 16.29 14.12
N GLY A 502 -9.84 16.38 14.01
CA GLY A 502 -10.79 15.48 14.67
C GLY A 502 -11.25 15.98 16.03
N ILE A 503 -12.19 15.24 16.60
CA ILE A 503 -12.84 15.55 17.88
C ILE A 503 -12.31 14.58 18.93
N CYS A 504 -11.88 15.12 20.07
CA CYS A 504 -11.54 14.35 21.25
C CYS A 504 -12.73 14.27 22.21
N VAL A 505 -13.18 13.06 22.52
CA VAL A 505 -14.24 12.77 23.51
C VAL A 505 -13.60 12.22 24.77
N THR A 506 -13.75 12.91 25.91
CA THR A 506 -12.97 12.67 27.14
C THR A 506 -13.73 11.98 28.28
N ASP A 507 -15.05 11.81 28.18
CA ASP A 507 -15.89 11.23 29.25
C ASP A 507 -16.01 9.69 29.15
N VAL A 508 -14.96 9.03 28.66
CA VAL A 508 -14.94 7.57 28.41
C VAL A 508 -14.08 6.83 29.44
N SER A 509 -14.00 7.35 30.66
CA SER A 509 -13.17 6.76 31.71
C SER A 509 -13.69 5.41 32.19
N PRO A 510 -12.81 4.40 32.36
CA PRO A 510 -13.13 3.15 33.05
C PRO A 510 -13.74 3.33 34.45
N HIS A 511 -13.41 4.42 35.15
CA HIS A 511 -13.88 4.73 36.51
C HIS A 511 -15.41 4.84 36.59
N ASN A 512 -16.05 5.26 35.50
CA ASN A 512 -17.50 5.48 35.46
C ASN A 512 -18.28 4.19 35.19
N GLY A 513 -17.59 3.07 34.93
CA GLY A 513 -18.19 1.79 34.58
C GLY A 513 -18.63 1.70 33.11
N HIS A 514 -18.96 0.48 32.68
CA HIS A 514 -19.26 0.18 31.27
C HIS A 514 -20.51 0.89 30.74
N GLU A 515 -21.56 1.01 31.54
CA GLU A 515 -22.81 1.64 31.10
C GLU A 515 -22.59 3.12 30.75
N ALA A 516 -21.84 3.85 31.58
CA ALA A 516 -21.49 5.25 31.33
C ALA A 516 -20.56 5.40 30.13
N LEU A 517 -19.54 4.55 29.99
CA LEU A 517 -18.65 4.55 28.83
C LEU A 517 -19.45 4.29 27.54
N ALA A 518 -20.29 3.26 27.52
CA ALA A 518 -21.11 2.91 26.36
C ALA A 518 -22.11 4.01 26.02
N GLY A 519 -22.77 4.61 27.03
CA GLY A 519 -23.67 5.74 26.85
C GLY A 519 -22.98 6.94 26.20
N THR A 520 -21.78 7.29 26.67
CA THR A 520 -20.98 8.38 26.11
C THR A 520 -20.55 8.09 24.67
N LEU A 521 -20.05 6.88 24.39
CA LEU A 521 -19.66 6.49 23.03
C LEU A 521 -20.85 6.49 22.07
N ASN A 522 -22.01 5.98 22.49
CA ASN A 522 -23.22 5.99 21.67
C ASN A 522 -23.66 7.42 21.33
N LYS A 523 -23.72 8.30 22.33
CA LYS A 523 -24.03 9.71 22.12
C LYS A 523 -23.01 10.40 21.21
N ALA A 524 -21.72 10.09 21.37
CA ALA A 524 -20.66 10.60 20.52
C ALA A 524 -20.82 10.11 19.07
N MET A 525 -21.17 8.85 18.84
CA MET A 525 -21.44 8.31 17.50
C MET A 525 -22.67 8.96 16.83
N GLU A 526 -23.69 9.34 17.60
CA GLU A 526 -24.85 10.08 17.10
C GLU A 526 -24.52 11.55 16.76
N THR A 527 -23.54 12.14 17.45
CA THR A 527 -23.19 13.56 17.30
C THR A 527 -22.05 13.78 16.29
N CYS A 528 -21.03 12.92 16.30
CA CYS A 528 -19.82 13.01 15.49
C CYS A 528 -19.98 12.20 14.21
N THR A 529 -20.82 12.69 13.29
CA THR A 529 -21.22 11.93 12.09
C THR A 529 -20.21 12.01 10.95
N ALA A 530 -19.18 12.84 11.02
CA ALA A 530 -18.25 13.08 9.92
C ALA A 530 -17.54 11.81 9.41
N ILE A 531 -17.45 10.75 10.22
CA ILE A 531 -16.95 9.45 9.78
C ILE A 531 -17.69 8.89 8.55
N THR A 532 -18.99 9.15 8.41
CA THR A 532 -19.77 8.69 7.24
C THR A 532 -19.46 9.48 5.98
N ASP A 533 -18.91 10.69 6.13
CA ASP A 533 -18.55 11.58 5.03
C ASP A 533 -17.11 11.39 4.55
N VAL A 534 -16.26 10.76 5.38
CA VAL A 534 -14.91 10.34 4.98
C VAL A 534 -14.98 9.54 3.68
N SER A 535 -14.30 10.04 2.65
CA SER A 535 -14.46 9.58 1.27
C SER A 535 -14.24 8.08 1.11
N ALA A 536 -13.25 7.52 1.80
CA ALA A 536 -12.95 6.09 1.76
C ALA A 536 -14.05 5.26 2.40
N VAL A 537 -14.55 5.68 3.57
CA VAL A 537 -15.65 5.01 4.30
C VAL A 537 -16.94 5.06 3.49
N ARG A 538 -17.31 6.24 2.99
CA ARG A 538 -18.48 6.43 2.13
C ARG A 538 -18.46 5.58 0.86
N LYS A 539 -17.27 5.34 0.30
CA LYS A 539 -17.06 4.50 -0.89
C LYS A 539 -16.87 3.01 -0.57
N GLY A 540 -17.01 2.62 0.70
CA GLY A 540 -16.84 1.23 1.17
C GLY A 540 -15.38 0.76 1.28
N LEU A 541 -14.40 1.63 1.00
CA LEU A 541 -12.97 1.35 1.12
C LEU A 541 -12.45 1.57 2.54
N ILE A 542 -13.12 1.00 3.53
CA ILE A 542 -12.72 1.07 4.95
C ILE A 542 -11.24 0.68 5.18
N PRO A 543 -10.68 -0.36 4.52
CA PRO A 543 -9.26 -0.69 4.67
C PRO A 543 -8.32 0.48 4.34
N MET A 544 -8.69 1.35 3.40
CA MET A 544 -7.91 2.55 3.04
C MET A 544 -7.84 3.53 4.21
N PHE A 545 -8.97 3.81 4.86
CA PHE A 545 -9.05 4.69 6.02
C PHE A 545 -8.26 4.13 7.21
N LEU A 546 -8.42 2.84 7.51
CA LEU A 546 -7.68 2.19 8.60
C LEU A 546 -6.18 2.12 8.32
N THR A 547 -5.79 1.97 7.05
CA THR A 547 -4.38 2.06 6.64
C THR A 547 -3.82 3.45 6.96
N ALA A 548 -4.57 4.51 6.66
CA ALA A 548 -4.15 5.88 6.98
C ALA A 548 -4.03 6.12 8.49
N CYS A 549 -4.99 5.62 9.29
CA CYS A 549 -4.94 5.70 10.75
C CYS A 549 -3.66 5.04 11.31
N ARG A 550 -3.36 3.82 10.85
CA ARG A 550 -2.12 3.11 11.23
C ARG A 550 -0.87 3.86 10.81
N HIS A 551 -0.82 4.30 9.55
CA HIS A 551 0.36 4.90 8.94
C HIS A 551 0.72 6.24 9.61
N TYR A 552 -0.27 7.07 9.90
CA TYR A 552 -0.08 8.40 10.50
C TYR A 552 -0.35 8.45 12.02
N ARG A 553 -0.52 7.29 12.67
CA ARG A 553 -0.76 7.15 14.12
C ARG A 553 -2.00 7.88 14.65
N LEU A 554 -3.06 7.98 13.84
CA LEU A 554 -4.37 8.43 14.33
C LEU A 554 -5.12 7.25 15.00
N PRO A 555 -5.75 7.44 16.17
CA PRO A 555 -6.49 6.37 16.82
C PRO A 555 -7.62 5.83 15.94
N VAL A 556 -7.87 4.53 15.99
CA VAL A 556 -9.04 3.94 15.32
C VAL A 556 -10.30 4.46 16.01
N PRO A 557 -11.26 5.10 15.31
CA PRO A 557 -12.40 5.71 15.95
C PRO A 557 -13.40 4.66 16.46
N PRO A 558 -14.20 4.99 17.51
CA PRO A 558 -15.15 4.04 18.11
C PRO A 558 -16.13 3.37 17.17
N SER A 559 -16.47 4.01 16.04
CA SER A 559 -17.29 3.43 14.98
C SER A 559 -16.72 2.11 14.40
N PHE A 560 -15.43 1.82 14.60
CA PHE A 560 -14.80 0.56 14.22
C PHE A 560 -14.33 -0.29 15.41
N TRP A 561 -14.61 0.11 16.66
CA TRP A 561 -14.26 -0.73 17.82
C TRP A 561 -15.12 -1.98 17.88
N PHE A 562 -16.39 -1.89 17.49
CA PHE A 562 -17.31 -3.01 17.46
C PHE A 562 -18.13 -3.06 16.17
N VAL A 563 -17.95 -4.10 15.38
CA VAL A 563 -18.67 -4.31 14.11
C VAL A 563 -19.82 -5.28 14.39
N ARG A 564 -21.04 -4.77 14.64
CA ARG A 564 -22.22 -5.64 14.59
C ARG A 564 -22.46 -6.01 13.13
N THR A 565 -22.28 -7.28 12.76
CA THR A 565 -23.03 -7.82 11.63
C THR A 565 -24.50 -7.73 12.00
N GLN A 566 -25.24 -6.82 11.34
CA GLN A 566 -26.68 -6.93 11.28
C GLN A 566 -26.98 -8.28 10.62
N GLU A 567 -27.43 -9.25 11.39
CA GLU A 567 -28.24 -10.36 10.89
C GLU A 567 -29.65 -9.86 10.54
#